data_AF-F9NYT9-F1
#
_entry.id   AF-F9NYT9-F1
#
_cell.length_a   1.000
_cell.length_b   1.000
_cell.length_c   1.000
_cell.angle_alpha   90.00
_cell.angle_beta   90.00
_cell.angle_gamma   90.00
#
_symmetry.space_group_name_H-M   'P 1'
#
loop_
_entity.id
_entity.type
_entity.pdbx_description
1 polymer ?
#
loop_
_entity_poly.entity_id
_entity_poly.type
_entity_poly.pdbx_seq_one_letter_code
_entity_poly.pdbx_strand_id
1 'polypeptide(L)' 'MSRILKELIGNKPTIVGQLFGTDNWEVVDVDEEWVKLRRVDKKGKEKFKLQRIEDIQTVEFGGK' A
#
# COMPACT_ATOMS: atom_id res chain seq x y z
N MET A 1 5.34 15.41 -8.92
CA MET A 1 4.62 14.24 -9.49
C MET A 1 5.57 13.06 -9.63
N SER A 2 5.74 12.26 -8.58
CA SER A 2 6.54 11.03 -8.65
C SER A 2 5.77 9.94 -9.38
N ARG A 3 6.31 9.45 -10.51
CA ARG A 3 5.70 8.41 -11.35
C ARG A 3 5.69 7.02 -10.70
N ILE A 4 6.66 6.75 -9.82
CA ILE A 4 6.86 5.45 -9.16
C ILE A 4 5.59 4.95 -8.48
N LEU A 5 4.89 5.82 -7.73
CA LEU A 5 3.69 5.44 -6.97
C LEU A 5 2.52 5.03 -7.86
N LYS A 6 2.36 5.66 -9.04
CA LYS A 6 1.31 5.30 -10.00
C LYS A 6 1.57 3.94 -10.65
N GLU A 7 2.84 3.57 -10.83
CA GLU A 7 3.23 2.23 -11.31
C GLU A 7 3.05 1.13 -10.24
N LEU A 8 2.82 1.50 -8.97
CA LEU A 8 2.50 0.56 -7.89
C LEU A 8 1.05 0.07 -7.93
N ILE A 9 0.15 0.81 -8.59
CA ILE A 9 -1.26 0.46 -8.66
C ILE A 9 -1.40 -0.84 -9.46
N GLY A 10 -1.77 -1.92 -8.78
CA GLY A 10 -1.91 -3.26 -9.36
C GLY A 10 -0.76 -4.23 -9.08
N ASN A 11 0.40 -3.76 -8.62
CA ASN A 11 1.57 -4.60 -8.29
C ASN A 11 1.68 -4.74 -6.77
N LYS A 12 0.81 -5.56 -6.14
CA LYS A 12 0.75 -5.90 -4.69
C LYS A 12 2.04 -5.60 -3.91
N PRO A 13 2.29 -4.34 -3.50
CA PRO A 13 3.56 -3.98 -2.92
C PRO A 13 3.42 -4.06 -1.41
N THR A 14 4.44 -4.55 -0.73
CA THR A 14 4.49 -4.56 0.73
C THR A 14 4.79 -3.14 1.19
N ILE A 15 3.77 -2.45 1.69
CA ILE A 15 3.96 -1.12 2.28
C ILE A 15 4.40 -1.27 3.73
N VAL A 16 5.52 -0.64 4.06
CA VAL A 16 6.06 -0.56 5.42
C VAL A 16 5.93 0.88 5.91
N GLY A 17 5.06 1.07 6.89
CA GLY A 17 4.89 2.34 7.57
C GLY A 17 5.68 2.45 8.85
N GLN A 18 5.94 3.67 9.28
CA GLN A 18 6.45 3.90 10.63
C GLN A 18 5.42 3.55 11.70
N LEU A 19 4.13 3.81 11.43
CA LEU A 19 3.00 3.59 12.36
C LEU A 19 2.20 2.30 12.08
N PHE A 20 2.48 1.63 10.97
CA PHE A 20 1.78 0.43 10.51
C PHE A 20 2.86 -0.52 10.01
N GLY A 21 3.13 -1.58 10.76
CA GLY A 21 4.25 -2.51 10.49
C GLY A 21 4.20 -3.18 9.12
N THR A 22 5.04 -4.19 8.93
CA THR A 22 5.17 -4.97 7.68
C THR A 22 3.94 -5.84 7.45
N ASP A 23 2.87 -5.24 6.94
CA ASP A 23 1.65 -5.93 6.55
C ASP A 23 1.54 -6.01 5.02
N ASN A 24 1.11 -7.16 4.52
CA ASN A 24 0.87 -7.40 3.09
C ASN A 24 -0.43 -6.72 2.66
N TRP A 25 -0.39 -5.41 2.47
CA TRP A 25 -1.48 -4.63 1.91
C TRP A 25 -1.37 -4.59 0.39
N GLU A 26 -2.51 -4.65 -0.30
CA GLU A 26 -2.62 -4.45 -1.74
C GLU A 26 -2.92 -2.98 -2.02
N VAL A 27 -2.07 -2.32 -2.80
CA VAL A 27 -2.34 -0.96 -3.27
C VAL A 27 -3.40 -1.03 -4.36
N VAL A 28 -4.58 -0.48 -4.05
CA VAL A 28 -5.69 -0.38 -5.00
C VAL A 28 -5.75 0.98 -5.66
N ASP A 29 -5.26 2.02 -4.99
CA ASP A 29 -5.30 3.39 -5.51
C ASP A 29 -4.23 4.24 -4.85
N VAL A 30 -3.66 5.20 -5.59
CA VAL A 30 -2.73 6.18 -5.05
C VAL A 30 -3.08 7.56 -5.59
N ASP A 31 -3.36 8.46 -4.68
CA ASP A 31 -3.58 9.89 -4.90
C ASP A 31 -2.29 10.68 -4.64
N GLU A 32 -2.34 12.02 -4.72
CA GLU A 32 -1.16 12.88 -4.53
C GLU A 32 -0.62 12.86 -3.09
N GLU A 33 -1.49 12.63 -2.10
CA GLU A 33 -1.14 12.68 -0.68
C GLU A 33 -1.45 11.38 0.06
N TRP A 34 -2.19 10.46 -0.59
CA TRP A 34 -2.76 9.29 0.05
C TRP A 34 -2.58 8.02 -0.78
N VAL A 35 -2.42 6.91 -0.08
CA VAL A 35 -2.40 5.55 -0.63
C VAL A 35 -3.58 4.79 -0.05
N LYS A 36 -4.40 4.23 -0.93
CA LYS A 36 -5.49 3.34 -0.58
C LYS A 36 -5.01 1.90 -0.63
N LEU A 37 -5.04 1.29 0.54
CA LEU A 37 -4.65 -0.07 0.80
C LEU A 37 -5.89 -0.94 1.00
N ARG A 38 -5.86 -2.13 0.40
CA ARG A 38 -6.86 -3.19 0.60
C ARG A 38 -6.16 -4.41 1.15
N ARG A 39 -6.78 -5.08 2.11
CA ARG A 39 -6.33 -6.38 2.59
C ARG A 39 -7.53 -7.30 2.69
N VAL A 40 -7.34 -8.54 2.28
CA VAL A 40 -8.35 -9.59 2.46
C VAL A 40 -7.88 -10.48 3.61
N ASP A 41 -8.65 -10.53 4.68
CA ASP A 41 -8.42 -11.46 5.77
C ASP A 41 -8.66 -12.91 5.30
N LYS A 42 -8.10 -13.91 6.00
CA LYS A 42 -8.30 -15.34 5.67
C LYS A 42 -9.77 -15.78 5.66
N LYS A 43 -10.66 -14.98 6.26
CA LYS A 43 -12.12 -15.15 6.26
C LYS A 43 -12.82 -14.49 5.06
N GLY A 44 -12.08 -13.92 4.10
CA GLY A 44 -12.64 -13.21 2.94
C GLY A 44 -13.16 -11.80 3.26
N LYS A 45 -12.88 -11.27 4.46
CA LYS A 45 -13.26 -9.89 4.80
C LYS A 45 -12.26 -8.92 4.20
N GLU A 46 -12.77 -8.00 3.38
CA GLU A 46 -11.99 -6.91 2.82
C GLU A 46 -11.88 -5.79 3.85
N LYS A 47 -10.66 -5.36 4.12
CA LYS A 47 -10.36 -4.17 4.92
C LYS A 47 -9.70 -3.16 4.00
N PHE A 48 -10.21 -1.94 4.07
CA PHE A 48 -9.62 -0.81 3.37
C PHE A 48 -8.97 0.11 4.39
N LYS A 49 -7.80 0.62 4.05
CA LYS A 49 -7.07 1.58 4.85
C LYS A 49 -6.55 2.69 3.94
N LEU A 50 -6.72 3.93 4.34
CA LEU A 50 -6.09 5.07 3.69
C LEU A 50 -4.89 5.51 4.53
N GLN A 51 -3.76 5.73 3.87
CA GLN A 51 -2.52 6.09 4.52
C GLN A 51 -1.84 7.23 3.79
N ARG A 52 -1.32 8.22 4.50
CA ARG A 52 -0.60 9.32 3.86
C ARG A 52 0.74 8.85 3.30
N ILE A 53 1.09 9.33 2.11
CA ILE A 53 2.38 9.01 1.47
C ILE A 53 3.55 9.48 2.34
N GLU A 54 3.42 10.62 3.01
CA GLU A 54 4.44 11.16 3.90
C GLU A 54 4.75 10.25 5.10
N ASP A 55 3.81 9.39 5.49
CA ASP A 55 3.97 8.46 6.62
C ASP A 55 4.54 7.10 6.17
N ILE A 56 4.65 6.87 4.87
CA ILE A 56 5.21 5.65 4.29
C ILE A 56 6.73 5.77 4.28
N GLN A 57 7.39 4.91 5.06
CA GLN A 57 8.85 4.87 5.14
C GLN A 57 9.44 4.11 3.94
N THR A 58 8.88 2.94 3.64
CA THR A 58 9.40 2.04 2.62
C THR A 58 8.25 1.36 1.89
N VAL A 59 8.42 1.20 0.57
CA VAL A 59 7.59 0.32 -0.24
C VAL A 59 8.50 -0.77 -0.79
N GLU A 60 8.29 -2.00 -0.35
CA GLU A 60 8.99 -3.16 -0.88
C GLU A 60 8.13 -3.86 -1.94
N PHE A 61 8.73 -4.12 -3.08
CA PHE A 61 8.11 -4.98 -4.07
C PHE A 61 8.34 -6.41 -3.63
N GLY A 62 7.28 -7.22 -3.54
CA GLY A 62 7.39 -8.68 -3.54
C GLY A 62 7.88 -9.15 -4.92
N GLY A 63 9.08 -8.73 -5.29
CA GLY A 63 9.78 -9.17 -6.48
C GLY A 63 10.11 -10.64 -6.30
N LYS A 64 9.55 -11.45 -7.18
CA LYS A 64 10.01 -12.83 -7.36
C LYS A 64 11.16 -12.84 -8.36
#